data_AF-A0A7X7MCK5-F1
#
_entry.id   AF-A0A7X7MCK5-F1
#
_cell.length_a   1.000
_cell.length_b   1.000
_cell.length_c   1.000
_cell.angle_alpha   90.00
_cell.angle_beta   90.00
_cell.angle_gamma   90.00
#
_symmetry.space_group_name_H-M   'P 1'
#
loop_
_entity.id
_entity.type
_entity.pdbx_description
1 polymer ?
#
loop_
_entity_poly.entity_id
_entity_poly.type
_entity_poly.pdbx_seq_one_letter_code
_entity_poly.pdbx_strand_id
1 'polypeptide(L)' 'ARRLGMPPARCVVFEDAAAGIAAAHAGGMKAVGVGDPANVAAAERRIADLSQIRYAELAALMA' A
#
# COMPACT_ATOMS: atom_id res chain seq x y z
N ALA A 1 6.95 -9.46 -2.75
CA ALA A 1 6.94 -10.65 -1.86
C ALA A 1 7.90 -11.77 -2.30
N ARG A 2 7.56 -12.62 -3.29
CA ARG A 2 8.34 -13.85 -3.62
C ARG A 2 9.83 -13.62 -3.89
N ARG A 3 10.18 -12.66 -4.74
CA ARG A 3 11.58 -12.30 -5.05
C ARG A 3 12.38 -11.81 -3.84
N LEU A 4 11.69 -11.34 -2.80
CA LEU A 4 12.27 -10.87 -1.54
C LEU A 4 12.21 -11.94 -0.44
N GLY A 5 11.63 -13.12 -0.71
CA GLY A 5 11.45 -14.18 0.29
C GLY A 5 10.50 -13.83 1.44
N MET A 6 9.66 -12.79 1.29
CA MET A 6 8.81 -12.27 2.36
C MET A 6 7.35 -12.73 2.23
N PRO A 7 6.62 -12.96 3.34
CA PRO A 7 5.18 -13.14 3.33
C PRO A 7 4.48 -11.91 2.72
N PRO A 8 3.49 -12.07 1.82
CA PRO A 8 2.78 -10.94 1.24
C PRO A 8 2.11 -10.04 2.28
N ALA A 9 1.55 -10.60 3.35
CA ALA A 9 0.94 -9.82 4.44
C ALA A 9 1.94 -8.91 5.17
N ARG A 10 3.25 -9.17 5.04
CA ARG A 10 4.33 -8.32 5.58
C ARG A 10 4.95 -7.41 4.53
N CYS A 11 4.32 -7.27 3.37
CA CYS A 11 4.71 -6.35 2.32
C CYS A 11 3.60 -5.29 2.14
N VAL A 12 4.00 -4.06 1.88
CA VAL A 12 3.09 -2.96 1.58
C VAL A 12 3.46 -2.39 0.22
N VAL A 13 2.45 -2.11 -0.60
CA VAL A 13 2.60 -1.48 -1.92
C VAL A 13 2.28 0.01 -1.80
N PHE A 14 3.08 0.87 -2.42
CA PHE A 14 2.73 2.28 -2.63
C PHE A 14 2.25 2.43 -4.07
N GLU A 15 1.06 2.99 -4.27
CA GLU A 15 0.41 3.00 -5.58
C GLU A 15 -0.47 4.24 -5.76
N ASP A 16 -0.58 4.77 -6.98
CA ASP A 16 -1.36 5.97 -7.31
C ASP A 16 -2.62 5.67 -8.16
N ALA A 17 -2.86 4.40 -8.48
CA ALA A 17 -3.96 3.96 -9.33
C ALA A 17 -4.77 2.78 -8.75
N ALA A 18 -6.08 2.79 -9.03
CA ALA A 18 -7.01 1.77 -8.57
C ALA A 18 -6.62 0.35 -9.01
N ALA A 19 -6.10 0.20 -10.23
CA ALA A 19 -5.69 -1.09 -10.78
C ALA A 19 -4.51 -1.71 -10.00
N GLY A 20 -3.51 -0.90 -9.64
CA GLY A 20 -2.35 -1.38 -8.87
C GLY A 20 -2.72 -1.73 -7.42
N ILE A 21 -3.65 -0.98 -6.81
CA ILE A 21 -4.20 -1.31 -5.48
C ILE A 21 -4.93 -2.64 -5.52
N ALA A 22 -5.79 -2.85 -6.53
CA ALA A 22 -6.46 -4.13 -6.72
C ALA A 22 -5.46 -5.30 -6.90
N ALA A 23 -4.36 -5.06 -7.63
CA ALA A 23 -3.28 -6.04 -7.78
C ALA A 23 -2.52 -6.31 -6.48
N ALA A 24 -2.28 -5.29 -5.64
CA ALA A 24 -1.68 -5.45 -4.33
C ALA A 24 -2.54 -6.37 -3.44
N HIS A 25 -3.84 -6.12 -3.39
CA HIS A 25 -4.79 -6.92 -2.62
C HIS A 25 -4.88 -8.36 -3.15
N ALA A 26 -4.96 -8.55 -4.47
CA ALA A 26 -4.93 -9.87 -5.09
C ALA A 26 -3.62 -10.62 -4.79
N GLY A 27 -2.52 -9.89 -4.62
CA GLY A 27 -1.23 -10.40 -4.18
C GLY A 27 -1.13 -10.70 -2.68
N GLY A 28 -2.16 -10.41 -1.87
CA GLY A 28 -2.17 -10.57 -0.42
C GLY A 28 -1.40 -9.48 0.35
N MET A 29 -1.19 -8.32 -0.28
CA MET A 29 -0.49 -7.17 0.29
C MET A 29 -1.49 -6.05 0.62
N LYS A 30 -1.18 -5.22 1.61
CA LYS A 30 -1.89 -3.95 1.85
C LYS A 30 -1.29 -2.85 0.96
N ALA A 31 -2.03 -1.77 0.72
CA ALA A 31 -1.63 -0.65 -0.10
C ALA A 31 -1.67 0.70 0.65
N VAL A 32 -0.70 1.55 0.34
CA VAL A 32 -0.72 2.99 0.62
C VAL A 32 -0.97 3.70 -0.71
N GLY A 33 -2.14 4.32 -0.81
CA GLY A 33 -2.55 5.14 -1.92
C GLY A 33 -1.87 6.51 -1.90
N VAL A 34 -1.20 6.90 -2.97
CA VAL A 34 -0.53 8.20 -3.10
C VAL A 34 -1.21 9.06 -4.16
N GLY A 35 -1.55 10.30 -3.83
CA GLY A 35 -2.14 11.26 -4.77
C GLY A 35 -3.66 11.38 -4.64
N ASP A 36 -4.37 11.43 -5.76
CA ASP A 36 -5.81 11.74 -5.82
C ASP A 36 -6.64 10.67 -5.06
N PRO A 37 -7.37 11.04 -3.99
CA PRO A 37 -8.20 10.12 -3.22
C PRO A 37 -9.21 9.32 -4.06
N ALA A 38 -9.68 9.85 -5.19
CA ALA A 38 -10.59 9.15 -6.09
C ALA A 38 -9.92 7.95 -6.77
N ASN A 39 -8.64 8.08 -7.14
CA ASN A 39 -7.89 7.02 -7.80
C ASN A 39 -7.42 5.95 -6.82
N VAL A 40 -7.25 6.31 -5.54
CA VAL A 40 -6.70 5.43 -4.51
C VAL A 40 -7.68 5.05 -3.41
N ALA A 41 -8.98 5.15 -3.69
CA ALA A 41 -10.05 4.98 -2.71
C ALA A 41 -9.98 3.66 -1.92
N ALA A 42 -9.52 2.58 -2.56
CA ALA A 42 -9.47 1.25 -1.98
C ALA A 42 -8.24 0.98 -1.07
N ALA A 43 -7.23 1.86 -1.03
CA ALA A 43 -6.04 1.65 -0.21
C ALA A 43 -6.34 1.80 1.29
N GLU A 44 -5.65 1.03 2.15
CA GLU A 44 -5.79 1.11 3.61
C GLU A 44 -5.36 2.46 4.18
N ARG A 45 -4.40 3.11 3.53
CA ARG A 45 -3.97 4.47 3.87
C ARG A 45 -3.90 5.30 2.60
N ARG A 46 -4.40 6.53 2.62
CA ARG A 46 -4.31 7.48 1.52
C ARG A 46 -3.50 8.70 1.96
N ILE A 47 -2.56 9.12 1.15
CA ILE A 47 -1.68 10.27 1.38
C ILE A 47 -1.57 11.09 0.10
N ALA A 48 -1.42 12.41 0.21
CA ALA A 48 -1.24 13.26 -0.96
C ALA A 48 0.13 13.03 -1.61
N ASP A 49 1.16 12.82 -0.77
CA ASP A 49 2.54 12.57 -1.16
C ASP A 49 3.29 11.81 -0.05
N LEU A 50 4.50 11.34 -0.35
CA LEU A 50 5.29 10.50 0.55
C LEU A 50 5.77 11.20 1.83
N SER A 51 5.69 12.53 1.93
CA SER A 51 6.04 13.25 3.17
C SER A 51 5.02 13.04 4.30
N GLN A 52 3.82 12.57 3.97
CA GLN A 52 2.71 12.42 4.93
C GLN A 52 2.65 11.04 5.60
N ILE A 53 3.70 10.22 5.46
CA ILE A 53 3.78 8.90 6.09
C ILE A 53 5.09 8.71 6.84
N ARG A 54 5.00 8.10 8.01
CA ARG A 54 6.16 7.70 8.82
C ARG A 54 6.25 6.19 8.90
N TYR A 55 7.46 5.70 9.16
CA TYR A 55 7.72 4.26 9.28
C TYR A 55 6.80 3.57 10.31
N ALA A 56 6.54 4.20 11.45
CA ALA A 56 5.65 3.63 12.48
C ALA A 56 4.22 3.38 11.96
N GLU A 57 3.72 4.24 11.07
CA GLU A 57 2.40 4.09 10.46
C GLU A 57 2.41 2.98 9.41
N LEU A 58 3.52 2.81 8.68
CA LEU A 58 3.70 1.68 7.77
C LEU A 58 3.78 0.34 8.50
N ALA A 59 4.47 0.31 9.64
CA ALA A 59 4.62 -0.89 10.47
C ALA A 59 3.27 -1.42 10.95
N ALA A 60 2.32 -0.54 11.28
CA ALA A 60 0.96 -0.92 11.67
C ALA A 60 0.19 -1.64 10.54
N LEU A 61 0.53 -1.40 9.28
CA LEU A 61 -0.06 -2.10 8.14
C LEU A 61 0.52 -3.51 7.94
N MET A 62 1.71 -3.81 8.46
CA MET A 62 2.34 -5.13 8.32
C MET A 62 2.07 -6.07 9.51
N ALA A 63 1.28 -5.61 10.48
CA ALA A 63 0.80 -6.39 11.60
C ALA A 63 -0.39 -7.29 11.21
#